data_AF-A0A936C9P0-F1
#
_entry.id   AF-A0A936C9P0-F1
#
_cell.length_a   1.000
_cell.length_b   1.000
_cell.length_c   1.000
_cell.angle_alpha   90.00
_cell.angle_beta   90.00
_cell.angle_gamma   90.00
#
_symmetry.space_group_name_H-M   'P 1'
#
loop_
_entity.id
_entity.type
_entity.pdbx_description
1 polymer ?
#
loop_
_entity_poly.entity_id
_entity_poly.type
_entity_poly.pdbx_seq_one_letter_code
_entity_poly.pdbx_strand_id
1 'polypeptide(L)'
;MRLETVMSSLDRLLDGQALVLDLAHEHAQMTALLPDKHGRTARTILKSGALRLTLISLAPGGALPDHAASGPITVQAIEGRMQFAVDGVVHDLGPGRSSRSGRTYGTR
;
A
#
# COMPACT_ATOMS: atom_id res chain seq x y z
N MET A 1 -4.09 -6.76 -34.14
CA MET A 1 -3.02 -6.13 -33.35
C MET A 1 -3.66 -5.03 -32.52
N ARG A 2 -3.99 -5.30 -31.25
CA ARG A 2 -4.69 -4.35 -30.37
C ARG A 2 -3.64 -3.63 -29.55
N LEU A 3 -3.55 -2.31 -29.70
CA LEU A 3 -2.68 -1.45 -28.90
C LEU A 3 -3.27 -1.38 -27.49
N GLU A 4 -2.63 -2.05 -26.53
CA GLU A 4 -2.91 -1.85 -25.12
C GLU A 4 -2.35 -0.49 -24.72
N THR A 5 -3.25 0.50 -24.63
CA THR A 5 -2.92 1.80 -24.05
C THR A 5 -2.53 1.57 -22.59
N VAL A 6 -1.25 1.81 -22.29
CA VAL A 6 -0.73 1.84 -20.92
C VAL A 6 -1.46 2.95 -20.17
N MET A 7 -2.54 2.59 -19.47
CA MET A 7 -3.26 3.52 -18.60
C MET A 7 -2.40 3.83 -17.39
N SER A 8 -1.95 5.08 -17.30
CA SER A 8 -1.27 5.65 -16.14
C SER A 8 -2.03 5.35 -14.85
N SER A 9 -1.31 4.86 -13.84
CA SER A 9 -1.82 4.38 -12.55
C SER A 9 -2.48 5.47 -11.68
N LEU A 10 -2.50 6.72 -12.13
CA LEU A 10 -2.91 7.88 -11.33
C LEU A 10 -4.37 8.32 -11.58
N ASP A 11 -4.96 8.00 -12.73
CA ASP A 11 -6.29 8.49 -13.14
C ASP A 11 -7.24 7.35 -13.53
N ARG A 12 -7.38 6.33 -12.68
CA ARG A 12 -8.43 5.31 -12.86
C ARG A 12 -9.75 5.89 -12.34
N LEU A 13 -10.57 6.43 -13.25
CA LEU A 13 -11.91 6.93 -12.94
C LEU A 13 -12.70 5.84 -12.20
N LEU A 14 -13.27 6.16 -11.03
CA LEU A 14 -14.23 5.31 -10.33
C LEU A 14 -15.61 5.37 -11.04
N ASP A 15 -15.68 5.02 -12.32
CA ASP A 15 -16.93 5.13 -13.08
C ASP A 15 -17.81 3.85 -12.96
N GLY A 16 -17.52 2.98 -11.98
CA GLY A 16 -18.23 1.72 -11.74
C GLY A 16 -18.49 1.46 -10.26
N GLN A 17 -19.48 0.60 -9.97
CA GLN A 17 -19.88 0.22 -8.59
C GLN A 17 -18.77 -0.52 -7.80
N ALA A 18 -17.73 -1.01 -8.48
CA ALA A 18 -16.61 -1.71 -7.86
C ALA A 18 -15.30 -1.40 -8.58
N LEU A 19 -14.21 -1.37 -7.81
CA LEU A 19 -12.85 -1.30 -8.32
C LEU A 19 -12.15 -2.63 -8.03
N VAL A 20 -11.59 -3.25 -9.05
CA VAL A 20 -10.74 -4.44 -8.93
C VAL A 20 -9.32 -4.06 -9.30
N LEU A 21 -8.37 -4.39 -8.42
CA LEU A 21 -6.94 -4.18 -8.62
C LEU A 21 -6.23 -5.54 -8.59
N ASP A 22 -5.44 -5.82 -9.61
CA ASP A 22 -4.52 -6.94 -9.62
C ASP A 22 -3.24 -6.54 -8.87
N LEU A 23 -3.20 -6.87 -7.57
CA LEU A 23 -2.04 -6.56 -6.73
C LEU A 23 -0.77 -7.28 -7.19
N ALA A 24 -0.87 -8.43 -7.86
CA ALA A 24 0.30 -9.15 -8.36
C ALA A 24 0.92 -8.40 -9.55
N HIS A 25 0.08 -7.91 -10.48
CA HIS A 25 0.53 -7.04 -11.56
C HIS A 25 1.18 -5.75 -11.02
N GLU A 26 0.50 -5.07 -10.09
CA GLU A 26 1.02 -3.83 -9.52
C GLU A 26 2.34 -4.03 -8.75
N HIS A 27 2.46 -5.16 -8.04
CA HIS A 27 3.69 -5.58 -7.37
C HIS A 27 4.84 -5.81 -8.36
N ALA A 28 4.61 -6.53 -9.46
CA ALA A 28 5.63 -6.75 -10.49
C ALA A 28 6.12 -5.43 -11.13
N GLN A 29 5.23 -4.43 -11.27
CA GLN A 29 5.62 -3.10 -11.73
C GLN A 29 6.43 -2.31 -10.68
N MET A 30 6.32 -2.65 -9.39
CA MET A 30 7.06 -1.99 -8.31
C MET A 30 8.48 -2.54 -8.16
N THR A 31 8.67 -3.86 -8.31
CA THR A 31 9.99 -4.51 -8.15
C THR A 31 11.01 -4.04 -9.18
N ALA A 32 10.57 -3.48 -10.31
CA ALA A 32 11.43 -2.86 -11.31
C ALA A 32 12.00 -1.48 -10.88
N LEU A 33 11.50 -0.88 -9.80
CA LEU A 33 11.94 0.44 -9.34
C LEU A 33 13.07 0.32 -8.32
N LEU A 34 14.11 1.13 -8.48
CA LEU A 34 15.20 1.22 -7.51
C LEU A 34 14.70 1.88 -6.21
N PRO A 35 15.12 1.38 -5.02
CA PRO A 35 14.88 2.06 -3.75
C PRO A 35 15.47 3.47 -3.73
N ASP A 36 14.80 4.39 -3.02
CA ASP A 36 15.34 5.70 -2.71
C ASP A 36 16.55 5.61 -1.76
N LYS A 37 17.15 6.76 -1.43
CA LYS A 37 18.30 6.85 -0.51
C LYS A 37 18.02 6.35 0.91
N HIS A 38 16.77 6.08 1.26
CA HIS A 38 16.33 5.53 2.54
C HIS A 38 15.95 4.04 2.43
N GLY A 39 16.22 3.41 1.29
CA GLY A 39 15.94 2.00 1.07
C GLY A 39 14.45 1.70 0.90
N ARG A 40 13.64 2.65 0.39
CA ARG A 40 12.23 2.39 0.10
C ARG A 40 11.79 2.91 -1.26
N THR A 41 10.72 2.32 -1.78
CA THR A 41 9.96 2.86 -2.91
C THR A 41 8.48 2.84 -2.57
N ALA A 42 7.74 3.90 -2.88
CA ALA A 42 6.31 3.95 -2.67
C ALA A 42 5.58 4.46 -3.91
N ARG A 43 4.45 3.84 -4.24
CA ARG A 43 3.59 4.22 -5.37
C ARG A 43 2.15 4.17 -4.91
N THR A 44 1.46 5.30 -5.02
CA THR A 44 0.01 5.32 -4.83
C THR A 44 -0.65 4.85 -6.11
N ILE A 45 -1.39 3.74 -6.03
CA ILE A 45 -2.06 3.09 -7.16
C ILE A 45 -3.56 3.40 -7.22
N LEU A 46 -4.08 4.01 -6.15
CA LEU A 46 -5.46 4.51 -6.09
C LEU A 46 -5.54 5.71 -5.15
N LYS A 47 -6.19 6.76 -5.63
CA LYS A 47 -6.64 7.88 -4.81
C LYS A 47 -8.06 8.25 -5.24
N SER A 48 -9.04 7.92 -4.41
CA SER A 48 -10.42 8.30 -4.68
C SER A 48 -11.22 8.54 -3.41
N GLY A 49 -11.71 9.77 -3.25
CA GLY A 49 -12.37 10.21 -2.02
C GLY A 49 -11.50 9.92 -0.78
N ALA A 50 -12.09 9.23 0.20
CA ALA A 50 -11.40 8.80 1.42
C ALA A 50 -10.50 7.56 1.22
N LEU A 51 -10.60 6.86 0.08
CA LEU A 51 -9.83 5.66 -0.19
C LEU A 51 -8.50 6.01 -0.85
N ARG A 52 -7.40 5.56 -0.23
CA ARG A 52 -6.06 5.59 -0.80
C ARG A 52 -5.43 4.22 -0.68
N LEU A 53 -4.85 3.73 -1.76
CA LEU A 53 -4.03 2.52 -1.76
C LEU A 53 -2.63 2.84 -2.25
N THR A 54 -1.66 2.53 -1.39
CA THR A 54 -0.24 2.76 -1.66
C THR A 54 0.51 1.45 -1.51
N LEU A 55 1.24 1.06 -2.54
CA LEU A 55 2.21 -0.01 -2.47
C LEU A 55 3.54 0.55 -1.99
N ILE A 56 4.18 -0.15 -1.07
CA ILE A 56 5.47 0.23 -0.49
C ILE A 56 6.38 -0.98 -0.58
N SER A 57 7.58 -0.78 -1.12
CA SER A 57 8.70 -1.71 -1.04
C SER A 57 9.74 -1.17 -0.07
N LEU A 58 10.24 -2.03 0.80
CA LEU A 58 11.33 -1.74 1.74
C LEU A 58 12.48 -2.69 1.42
N ALA A 59 13.66 -2.15 1.19
CA ALA A 59 14.89 -2.91 1.15
C ALA A 59 15.20 -3.49 2.55
N PRO A 60 16.04 -4.54 2.67
CA PRO A 60 16.50 -5.02 3.97
C PRO A 60 17.09 -3.89 4.82
N GLY A 61 16.59 -3.73 6.05
CA GLY A 61 16.98 -2.63 6.96
C GLY A 61 16.34 -1.27 6.63
N GLY A 62 15.61 -1.17 5.52
CA GLY A 62 14.78 -0.01 5.19
C GLY A 62 13.61 0.11 6.15
N ALA A 63 13.21 1.35 6.44
CA ALA A 63 12.11 1.64 7.35
C ALA A 63 11.22 2.74 6.78
N LEU A 64 9.94 2.70 7.15
CA LEU A 64 9.09 3.88 7.06
C LEU A 64 9.24 4.65 8.37
N PRO A 65 9.62 5.94 8.35
CA PRO A 65 9.55 6.77 9.54
C PRO A 65 8.13 6.77 10.13
N ASP A 66 8.06 7.02 11.44
CA ASP A 66 6.79 7.21 12.12
C ASP A 66 5.94 8.23 11.35
N HIS A 67 4.73 7.82 11.00
CA HIS A 67 3.82 8.60 10.18
C HIS A 67 2.44 8.55 10.80
N ALA A 68 1.82 9.72 10.91
CA ALA A 68 0.42 9.82 11.29
C ALA A 68 -0.45 9.63 10.04
N ALA A 69 -1.41 8.72 10.11
CA ALA A 69 -2.49 8.64 9.15
C ALA A 69 -3.66 9.52 9.61
N SER A 70 -4.30 10.21 8.67
CA SER A 70 -5.47 11.07 8.95
C SER A 70 -6.74 10.31 9.30
N GLY A 71 -6.69 8.98 9.29
CA GLY A 71 -7.80 8.08 9.56
C GLY A 71 -7.31 6.64 9.70
N PRO A 72 -8.23 5.67 9.90
CA PRO A 72 -7.86 4.27 10.00
C PRO A 72 -7.16 3.78 8.73
N ILE A 73 -6.14 2.94 8.90
CA ILE A 73 -5.40 2.33 7.80
C ILE A 73 -5.35 0.81 7.98
N THR A 74 -5.20 0.12 6.86
CA THR A 74 -4.88 -1.30 6.82
C THR A 74 -3.52 -1.46 6.16
N VAL A 75 -2.66 -2.27 6.76
CA VAL A 75 -1.34 -2.65 6.23
C VAL A 75 -1.36 -4.15 5.99
N GLN A 76 -1.04 -4.57 4.76
CA GLN A 76 -0.95 -5.97 4.38
C GLN A 76 0.44 -6.24 3.83
N ALA A 77 1.11 -7.26 4.38
CA ALA A 77 2.34 -7.76 3.77
C ALA A 77 1.98 -8.68 2.60
N ILE A 78 2.49 -8.34 1.41
CA ILE A 78 2.28 -9.09 0.17
C ILE A 78 3.46 -10.05 -0.04
N GLU A 79 4.68 -9.56 0.13
CA GLU A 79 5.92 -10.32 0.06
C GLU A 79 6.85 -9.93 1.23
N GLY A 80 7.76 -10.83 1.61
CA GLY A 80 8.75 -10.55 2.63
C GLY A 80 8.16 -10.48 4.04
N ARG A 81 8.94 -9.98 4.98
CA ARG A 81 8.53 -9.81 6.37
C ARG A 81 8.99 -8.46 6.90
N MET A 82 8.16 -7.84 7.74
CA MET A 82 8.46 -6.58 8.38
C MET A 82 7.94 -6.56 9.83
N GLN A 83 8.60 -5.76 10.66
CA GLN A 83 8.05 -5.36 11.95
C GLN A 83 7.17 -4.13 11.73
N PHE A 84 5.93 -4.19 12.21
CA PHE A 84 4.98 -3.08 12.17
C PHE A 84 4.70 -2.61 13.59
N ALA A 85 5.11 -1.39 13.90
CA ALA A 85 4.86 -0.77 15.19
C ALA A 85 3.64 0.16 15.14
N VAL A 86 2.73 0.03 16.11
CA VAL A 86 1.58 0.92 16.30
C VAL A 86 1.29 1.05 17.78
N ASP A 87 1.10 2.29 18.26
CA ASP A 87 0.80 2.60 19.67
C ASP A 87 1.77 1.92 20.67
N GLY A 88 3.05 1.82 20.30
CA GLY A 88 4.10 1.20 21.12
C GLY A 88 4.11 -0.34 21.10
N VAL A 89 3.22 -0.98 20.33
CA VAL A 89 3.17 -2.44 20.16
C VAL A 89 3.73 -2.83 18.80
N VAL A 90 4.62 -3.82 18.78
CA VAL A 90 5.23 -4.35 17.56
C VAL A 90 4.54 -5.65 17.14
N HIS A 91 4.22 -5.74 15.85
CA HIS A 91 3.63 -6.91 15.22
C HIS A 91 4.52 -7.40 14.08
N ASP A 92 4.80 -8.70 14.03
CA ASP A 92 5.41 -9.33 12.88
C ASP A 92 4.38 -9.52 11.76
N LEU A 93 4.63 -8.89 10.61
CA LEU A 93 3.82 -9.06 9.40
C LEU A 93 4.61 -9.81 8.34
N GLY A 94 3.98 -10.83 7.79
CA GLY A 94 4.46 -11.59 6.64
C GLY A 94 3.30 -11.87 5.68
N PRO A 95 3.54 -12.56 4.55
CA PRO A 95 2.57 -12.70 3.49
C PRO A 95 1.26 -13.31 4.00
N GLY A 96 0.13 -12.75 3.57
CA GLY A 96 -1.21 -13.20 3.98
C GLY A 96 -1.67 -12.67 5.35
N ARG A 97 -0.85 -11.87 6.06
CA ARG A 97 -1.28 -11.18 7.28
C ARG A 97 -1.62 -9.72 6.97
N SER A 98 -2.65 -9.22 7.65
CA SER A 98 -3.02 -7.81 7.65
C SER A 98 -3.11 -7.29 9.09
N SER A 99 -2.75 -6.02 9.26
CA SER A 99 -2.97 -5.26 10.49
C SER A 99 -3.83 -4.04 10.17
N ARG A 100 -4.68 -3.64 11.12
CA ARG A 100 -5.47 -2.42 11.04
C ARG A 100 -5.07 -1.50 12.18
N SER A 101 -4.80 -0.24 11.86
CA SER A 101 -4.47 0.81 12.83
C SER A 101 -5.49 1.95 12.75
N GLY A 102 -5.74 2.63 13.87
CA GLY A 102 -6.70 3.72 14.03
C GLY A 102 -7.90 3.37 14.91
N ARG A 103 -8.39 4.35 15.68
CA ARG A 103 -9.56 4.18 16.56
C ARG A 103 -10.80 3.84 15.74
N THR A 104 -11.56 2.83 16.18
CA THR A 104 -12.93 2.61 15.68
C THR A 104 -13.81 3.75 16.14
N TYR A 105 -14.18 4.66 15.24
CA TYR A 105 -15.38 5.46 15.45
C TYR A 105 -16.59 4.52 15.26
N GLY A 106 -16.97 3.84 16.33
CA GLY A 106 -18.29 3.24 16.43
C GLY A 106 -19.29 4.37 16.65
N THR A 107 -20.10 4.66 15.64
CA THR A 107 -21.36 5.37 15.85
C THR A 107 -22.22 4.48 16.76
N ARG A 108 -22.50 4.96 17.97
CA ARG A 108 -23.69 4.56 18.71
C ARG A 108 -24.94 5.03 17.98
#